data_AF-A0A2U9BGX5-F1
#
_entry.id   AF-A0A2U9BGX5-F1
#
_cell.length_a   1.000
_cell.length_b   1.000
_cell.length_c   1.000
_cell.angle_alpha   90.00
_cell.angle_beta   90.00
_cell.angle_gamma   90.00
#
_symmetry.space_group_name_H-M   'P 1'
#
loop_
_entity.id
_entity.type
_entity.pdbx_description
1 polymer ?
#
loop_
_entity_poly.entity_id
_entity_poly.type
_entity_poly.pdbx_seq_one_letter_code
_entity_poly.pdbx_strand_id
1 'polypeptide(L)'
;MTEEFLQMTASKESMSELESSMASIIRVFHKYSGHKCKLRKAELKALINNEMSHFIMKIHENETLDELFADLDQNGDLEIDFKEFITLISMVTSACHELFIPKHQNN
;
A
#
# COMPACT_ATOMS: atom_id res chain seq x y z
N MET A 1 -2.82 -6.82 -16.58
CA MET A 1 -4.05 -6.06 -16.25
C MET A 1 -5.17 -6.69 -17.06
N THR A 2 -6.06 -7.47 -16.43
CA THR A 2 -7.13 -8.19 -17.13
C THR A 2 -8.25 -7.22 -17.56
N GLU A 3 -8.92 -7.52 -18.67
CA GLU A 3 -10.03 -6.76 -19.26
C GLU A 3 -11.14 -6.44 -18.25
N GLU A 4 -11.37 -7.29 -17.24
CA GLU A 4 -12.35 -7.04 -16.16
C GLU A 4 -12.04 -5.76 -15.36
N PHE A 5 -10.76 -5.43 -15.15
CA PHE A 5 -10.37 -4.22 -14.41
C PHE A 5 -10.60 -2.95 -15.24
N LEU A 6 -10.50 -3.04 -16.57
CA LEU A 6 -10.87 -1.98 -17.50
C LEU A 6 -12.39 -1.81 -17.59
N GLN A 7 -13.14 -2.92 -17.58
CA GLN A 7 -14.62 -2.92 -17.60
C GLN A 7 -15.20 -2.25 -16.34
N MET A 8 -14.59 -2.44 -15.17
CA MET A 8 -15.01 -1.80 -13.91
C MET A 8 -14.80 -0.27 -13.91
N THR A 9 -13.89 0.25 -14.74
CA THR A 9 -13.73 1.71 -14.93
C THR A 9 -14.67 2.32 -15.97
N ALA A 10 -15.40 1.47 -16.73
CA ALA A 10 -16.19 1.90 -17.89
C ALA A 10 -17.70 2.05 -17.60
N SER A 11 -18.21 1.52 -16.48
CA SER A 11 -19.59 1.77 -16.04
C SER A 11 -19.67 2.98 -15.12
N LYS A 12 -20.41 4.00 -15.56
CA LYS A 12 -20.61 5.30 -14.92
C LYS A 12 -21.55 5.22 -13.72
N GLU A 13 -21.23 4.37 -12.75
CA GLU A 13 -21.73 4.49 -11.38
C GLU A 13 -20.60 5.07 -10.53
N SER A 14 -20.88 6.14 -9.79
CA SER A 14 -19.87 6.75 -8.91
C SER A 14 -19.55 5.75 -7.80
N MET A 15 -18.38 5.12 -7.88
CA MET A 15 -17.84 4.30 -6.80
C MET A 15 -17.99 5.06 -5.47
N SER A 16 -18.44 4.36 -4.42
CA SER A 16 -18.43 4.93 -3.07
C SER A 16 -17.00 5.33 -2.68
N GLU A 17 -16.86 6.13 -1.61
CA GLU A 17 -15.56 6.56 -1.13
C GLU A 17 -14.66 5.36 -0.77
N LEU A 18 -15.23 4.33 -0.15
CA LEU A 18 -14.48 3.12 0.21
C LEU A 18 -14.05 2.33 -1.03
N GLU A 19 -14.94 2.12 -2.00
CA GLU A 19 -14.61 1.46 -3.26
C GLU A 19 -13.53 2.23 -4.03
N SER A 20 -13.64 3.56 -4.08
CA SER A 20 -12.64 4.44 -4.70
C SER A 20 -11.28 4.34 -4.01
N SER A 21 -11.28 4.22 -2.68
CA SER A 21 -10.07 4.04 -1.87
C SER A 21 -9.42 2.68 -2.14
N MET A 22 -10.21 1.60 -2.15
CA MET A 22 -9.72 0.25 -2.49
C MET A 22 -9.13 0.19 -3.91
N ALA A 23 -9.83 0.79 -4.90
CA ALA A 23 -9.31 0.89 -6.26
C ALA A 23 -8.02 1.71 -6.33
N SER A 24 -7.89 2.75 -5.52
CA SER A 24 -6.67 3.57 -5.44
C SER A 24 -5.50 2.78 -4.86
N ILE A 25 -5.71 1.99 -3.81
CA ILE A 25 -4.69 1.10 -3.23
C ILE A 25 -4.17 0.11 -4.29
N ILE A 26 -5.08 -0.53 -5.04
CA ILE A 26 -4.72 -1.48 -6.11
C ILE A 26 -3.94 -0.78 -7.24
N ARG A 27 -4.39 0.40 -7.66
CA ARG A 27 -3.70 1.18 -8.71
C ARG A 27 -2.30 1.60 -8.28
N VAL A 28 -2.12 2.04 -7.03
CA VAL A 28 -0.81 2.39 -6.48
C VAL A 28 0.09 1.16 -6.47
N PHE A 29 -0.39 0.00 -6.00
CA PHE A 29 0.38 -1.23 -6.06
C PHE A 29 0.86 -1.55 -7.49
N HIS A 30 -0.03 -1.47 -8.48
CA HIS A 30 0.32 -1.71 -9.90
C HIS A 30 1.19 -0.64 -10.54
N LYS A 31 1.22 0.58 -10.00
CA LYS A 31 2.15 1.63 -10.44
C LYS A 31 3.61 1.27 -10.15
N TYR A 32 3.86 0.55 -9.05
CA TYR A 32 5.22 0.17 -8.64
C TYR A 32 5.55 -1.30 -8.92
N SER A 33 4.57 -2.20 -8.90
CA SER A 33 4.78 -3.60 -9.23
C SER A 33 4.87 -3.72 -10.75
N GLY A 34 6.09 -3.94 -11.24
CA GLY A 34 6.37 -4.01 -12.66
C GLY A 34 5.75 -5.22 -13.37
N HIS A 35 6.52 -5.87 -14.23
CA HIS A 35 5.99 -6.83 -15.23
C HIS A 35 5.33 -8.10 -14.67
N LYS A 36 5.44 -8.36 -13.35
CA LYS A 36 4.91 -9.55 -12.68
C LYS A 36 3.85 -9.27 -11.60
N CYS A 37 3.39 -8.03 -11.46
CA CYS A 37 2.47 -7.65 -10.38
C CYS A 37 2.99 -8.02 -8.96
N LYS A 38 4.31 -7.96 -8.77
CA LYS A 38 4.97 -8.06 -7.47
C LYS A 38 5.98 -6.94 -7.31
N LEU A 39 6.30 -6.58 -6.07
CA LEU A 39 7.28 -5.57 -5.73
C LEU A 39 8.59 -6.22 -5.28
N ARG A 40 9.68 -5.86 -5.93
CA ARG A 40 11.02 -6.08 -5.41
C ARG A 40 11.33 -5.03 -4.35
N LYS A 41 12.35 -5.30 -3.55
CA LYS A 41 12.80 -4.43 -2.47
C LYS A 41 13.02 -2.97 -2.87
N ALA A 42 13.59 -2.73 -4.06
CA ALA A 42 13.77 -1.37 -4.59
C ALA A 42 12.43 -0.68 -4.94
N GLU A 43 11.48 -1.43 -5.48
CA GLU A 43 10.13 -0.94 -5.82
C GLU A 43 9.32 -0.65 -4.55
N LEU A 44 9.42 -1.52 -3.54
CA LEU A 44 8.83 -1.29 -2.21
C LEU A 44 9.39 -0.02 -1.55
N LYS A 45 10.71 0.19 -1.60
CA LYS A 45 11.36 1.43 -1.10
C LYS A 45 10.80 2.68 -1.78
N ALA A 46 10.68 2.62 -3.10
CA ALA A 46 10.16 3.74 -3.90
C ALA A 46 8.68 4.03 -3.55
N LEU A 47 7.85 2.99 -3.42
CA LEU A 47 6.45 3.11 -3.05
C LEU A 47 6.29 3.79 -1.69
N ILE A 48 6.97 3.30 -0.66
CA ILE A 48 6.87 3.85 0.71
C ILE A 48 7.29 5.32 0.72
N ASN A 49 8.43 5.64 0.10
CA ASN A 49 8.99 6.99 0.13
C ASN A 49 8.17 8.02 -0.67
N ASN A 50 7.40 7.59 -1.67
CA ASN A 50 6.63 8.47 -2.55
C ASN A 50 5.15 8.58 -2.17
N GLU A 51 4.54 7.50 -1.70
CA GLU A 51 3.09 7.44 -1.46
C GLU A 51 2.74 7.53 0.03
N MET A 52 3.69 7.26 0.94
CA MET A 52 3.45 7.19 2.39
C MET A 52 4.30 8.17 3.21
N SER A 53 4.89 9.19 2.59
CA SER A 53 5.88 10.08 3.21
C SER A 53 5.39 10.89 4.43
N HIS A 54 4.07 10.96 4.65
CA HIS A 54 3.47 11.62 5.81
C HIS A 54 3.13 10.66 6.96
N PHE A 55 3.03 9.36 6.68
CA PHE A 55 2.70 8.33 7.65
C PHE A 55 3.91 7.51 8.07
N ILE A 56 4.88 7.36 7.17
CA ILE A 56 6.13 6.62 7.40
C ILE A 56 7.29 7.58 7.14
N MET A 57 8.24 7.64 8.08
CA MET A 57 9.49 8.37 7.85
C MET A 57 10.21 7.75 6.65
N LYS A 58 10.75 8.59 5.76
CA LYS A 58 11.45 8.09 4.57
C LYS A 58 12.51 7.06 4.98
N ILE A 59 12.45 5.92 4.31
CA ILE A 59 13.41 4.83 4.53
C ILE A 59 14.69 5.18 3.80
N HIS A 60 15.69 5.58 4.57
CA HIS A 60 17.05 5.87 4.08
C HIS A 60 17.96 4.66 4.25
N GLU A 61 17.87 4.01 5.40
CA GLU A 61 18.68 2.87 5.81
C GLU A 61 18.24 1.60 5.09
N ASN A 62 19.21 0.80 4.64
CA ASN A 62 18.90 -0.49 4.03
C ASN A 62 18.42 -1.47 5.09
N GLU A 63 19.03 -1.53 6.27
CA GLU A 63 18.64 -2.47 7.33
C GLU A 63 17.15 -2.41 7.71
N THR A 64 16.59 -1.22 7.91
CA THR A 64 15.14 -1.06 8.15
C THR A 64 14.27 -1.58 7.00
N LEU A 65 14.72 -1.38 5.75
CA LEU A 65 14.04 -1.93 4.59
C LEU A 65 14.17 -3.45 4.52
N ASP A 66 15.32 -4.00 4.91
CA ASP A 66 15.61 -5.42 4.91
C ASP A 66 14.70 -6.15 5.90
N GLU A 67 14.58 -5.63 7.12
CA GLU A 67 13.68 -6.14 8.16
C GLU A 67 12.22 -6.08 7.71
N LEU A 68 11.76 -4.90 7.25
CA LEU A 68 10.39 -4.76 6.76
C LEU A 68 10.10 -5.68 5.58
N PHE A 69 11.05 -5.84 4.66
CA PHE A 69 10.88 -6.72 3.51
C PHE A 69 10.77 -8.18 3.97
N ALA A 70 11.61 -8.62 4.90
CA ALA A 70 11.56 -9.97 5.47
C ALA A 70 10.25 -10.22 6.23
N ASP A 71 9.72 -9.22 6.93
CA ASP A 71 8.43 -9.30 7.62
C ASP A 71 7.24 -9.37 6.66
N LEU A 72 7.36 -8.79 5.46
CA LEU A 72 6.29 -8.81 4.46
C LEU A 72 6.36 -10.04 3.54
N ASP A 73 7.54 -10.53 3.19
CA ASP A 73 7.77 -11.70 2.31
C ASP A 73 7.46 -13.02 3.04
N GLN A 74 6.17 -13.25 3.28
CA GLN A 74 5.67 -14.39 4.05
C GLN A 74 5.87 -15.72 3.33
N ASN A 75 5.92 -15.69 1.99
CA ASN A 75 6.11 -16.89 1.19
C ASN A 75 7.60 -17.20 0.88
N GLY A 76 8.50 -16.22 1.09
CA GLY A 76 9.95 -16.37 0.97
C GLY A 76 10.47 -16.39 -0.47
N ASP A 77 9.75 -15.80 -1.42
CA ASP A 77 10.13 -15.77 -2.84
C ASP A 77 10.93 -14.54 -3.26
N LEU A 78 11.25 -13.67 -2.29
CA LEU A 78 12.00 -12.42 -2.47
C LEU A 78 11.26 -11.38 -3.33
N GLU A 79 9.94 -11.49 -3.46
CA GLU A 79 9.05 -10.53 -4.11
C GLU A 79 7.78 -10.34 -3.26
N ILE A 80 7.27 -9.11 -3.13
CA ILE A 80 6.05 -8.82 -2.37
C ILE A 80 4.85 -8.86 -3.31
N ASP A 81 3.93 -9.80 -3.09
CA ASP A 81 2.65 -9.84 -3.80
C ASP A 81 1.61 -8.88 -3.19
N PHE A 82 0.41 -8.81 -3.79
CA PHE A 82 -0.62 -7.88 -3.31
C PHE A 82 -1.13 -8.22 -1.90
N LYS A 83 -1.18 -9.50 -1.51
CA LYS A 83 -1.63 -9.93 -0.18
C LYS A 83 -0.62 -9.54 0.89
N GLU A 84 0.66 -9.67 0.58
CA GLU A 84 1.74 -9.23 1.45
C GLU A 84 1.74 -7.70 1.56
N PHE A 85 1.57 -6.99 0.45
CA PHE A 85 1.45 -5.53 0.44
C PHE A 85 0.25 -5.01 1.24
N ILE A 86 -0.94 -5.61 1.14
CA ILE A 86 -2.12 -5.11 1.88
C ILE A 86 -1.95 -5.28 3.39
N THR A 87 -1.06 -6.17 3.83
CA THR A 87 -0.69 -6.31 5.25
C THR A 87 0.03 -5.06 5.74
N LEU A 88 0.97 -4.50 4.96
CA LEU A 88 1.60 -3.21 5.26
C LEU A 88 0.54 -2.09 5.36
N ILE A 89 -0.37 -2.00 4.38
CA ILE A 89 -1.44 -1.00 4.39
C ILE A 89 -2.31 -1.12 5.65
N SER A 90 -2.65 -2.33 6.04
CA SER A 90 -3.46 -2.60 7.23
C SER A 90 -2.74 -2.19 8.51
N MET A 91 -1.44 -2.48 8.62
CA MET A 91 -0.61 -2.09 9.76
C MET A 91 -0.49 -0.57 9.89
N VAL A 92 -0.13 0.11 8.80
CA VAL A 92 0.04 1.57 8.77
C VAL A 92 -1.29 2.26 9.07
N THR A 93 -2.39 1.80 8.45
CA THR A 93 -3.73 2.36 8.68
C THR A 93 -4.15 2.19 10.15
N SER A 94 -3.89 1.02 10.74
CA SER A 94 -4.22 0.76 12.14
C SER A 94 -3.38 1.62 13.10
N ALA A 95 -2.07 1.75 12.84
CA ALA A 95 -1.20 2.62 13.64
C ALA A 95 -1.59 4.10 13.54
N CYS A 96 -2.05 4.53 12.35
CA CYS A 96 -2.49 5.91 12.13
C CYS A 96 -3.93 6.16 12.62
N HIS A 97 -4.72 5.13 12.90
CA HIS A 97 -6.11 5.29 13.33
C HIS A 97 -6.23 6.21 14.55
N GLU A 98 -5.29 6.12 15.49
CA GLU A 98 -5.23 6.98 16.68
C GLU A 98 -5.06 8.47 16.34
N LEU A 99 -4.43 8.81 15.21
CA LEU A 99 -4.28 10.19 14.73
C LEU A 99 -5.61 10.79 14.26
N PHE A 100 -6.58 9.94 13.89
CA PHE A 100 -7.89 10.33 13.39
C PHE A 100 -8.99 10.23 14.44
N ILE A 101 -8.68 9.77 15.66
CA ILE A 101 -9.62 9.84 16.78
C ILE A 101 -9.76 11.32 17.18
N PRO A 102 -10.97 11.91 17.13
CA PRO A 102 -11.19 13.27 17.58
C PRO A 102 -10.75 13.39 19.05
N LYS A 103 -9.74 14.23 19.32
CA LYS A 103 -9.42 14.57 20.71
C LYS A 103 -10.60 15.33 21.27
N HIS A 104 -11.36 14.70 22.17
CA HIS A 104 -12.27 15.42 23.04
C HIS A 104 -11.42 16.37 23.90
N GLN A 105 -11.32 17.64 23.51
CA GLN A 105 -10.90 18.69 24.41
C GLN A 105 -12.04 18.90 25.42
N ASN A 106 -11.92 18.24 26.58
CA ASN A 106 -12.76 18.56 27.73
C ASN A 106 -12.33 19.95 28.23
N ASN A 107 -13.24 20.91 28.08
CA ASN A 107 -13.15 22.26 28.63
C ASN A 107 -13.90 22.30 29.96
#